data_AF-A0A2E9A0T0-F1
#
_entry.id   AF-A0A2E9A0T0-F1
#
_cell.length_a   1.000
_cell.length_b   1.000
_cell.length_c   1.000
_cell.angle_alpha   90.00
_cell.angle_beta   90.00
_cell.angle_gamma   90.00
#
_symmetry.space_group_name_H-M   'P 1'
#
loop_
_entity.id
_entity.type
_entity.pdbx_description
1 polymer ?
#
loop_
_entity_poly.entity_id
_entity_poly.type
_entity_poly.pdbx_seq_one_letter_code
_entity_poly.pdbx_strand_id
1 'polypeptide(L)' 'RKKRVFELALKKGVESQNIAGAWPIHMKFPSFALIGPRVVEELDSSLKNLEVELTEEEVNWLNLKK' A
#
# COMPACT_ATOMS: atom_id res chain seq x y z
N ARG A 1 -12.76 1.85 -0.59
CA ARG A 1 -11.35 1.36 -0.60
C ARG A 1 -10.51 2.10 -1.64
N LYS A 2 -10.79 1.99 -2.95
CA LYS A 2 -10.03 2.68 -4.03
C LYS A 2 -9.82 4.20 -3.83
N LYS A 3 -10.88 4.96 -3.52
CA LYS A 3 -10.76 6.42 -3.25
C LYS A 3 -9.81 6.73 -2.08
N ARG A 4 -9.88 5.93 -1.00
CA ARG A 4 -9.03 6.07 0.20
C ARG A 4 -7.56 5.87 -0.13
N VAL A 5 -7.26 4.85 -0.95
CA VAL A 5 -5.91 4.59 -1.45
C VAL A 5 -5.35 5.79 -2.21
N PHE A 6 -6.11 6.36 -3.16
CA PHE A 6 -5.66 7.54 -3.91
C PHE A 6 -5.43 8.77 -3.03
N GLU A 7 -6.33 9.01 -2.08
CA GLU A 7 -6.19 10.14 -1.16
C GLU A 7 -4.95 9.99 -0.28
N LEU A 8 -4.65 8.78 0.22
CA LEU A 8 -3.47 8.53 1.02
C LEU A 8 -2.17 8.60 0.21
N ALA A 9 -2.20 8.08 -1.01
CA ALA A 9 -1.09 8.16 -1.95
C ALA A 9 -0.73 9.62 -2.25
N LEU A 10 -1.74 10.47 -2.49
CA LEU A 10 -1.56 11.90 -2.67
C LEU A 10 -0.94 12.56 -1.42
N LYS A 11 -1.44 12.23 -0.23
CA LYS A 11 -0.91 12.77 1.04
C LYS A 11 0.54 12.36 1.31
N LYS A 12 0.92 11.14 0.92
CA LYS A 12 2.28 10.59 1.14
C LYS A 12 3.23 10.81 -0.05
N GLY A 13 2.76 11.39 -1.15
CA GLY A 13 3.59 11.65 -2.33
C GLY A 13 4.05 10.39 -3.07
N VAL A 14 3.27 9.31 -3.02
CA VAL A 14 3.59 8.01 -3.64
C VAL A 14 2.51 7.58 -4.62
N GLU A 15 2.74 6.52 -5.38
CA GLU A 15 1.73 5.96 -6.27
C GLU A 15 0.68 5.19 -5.46
N SER A 16 -0.55 5.12 -6.00
CA SER A 16 -1.63 4.37 -5.35
C SER A 16 -1.34 2.88 -5.19
N GLN A 17 -0.55 2.31 -6.10
CA GLN A 17 -0.10 0.93 -5.98
C GLN A 17 0.81 0.76 -4.76
N ASN A 18 1.65 1.75 -4.43
CA ASN A 18 2.53 1.68 -3.27
C ASN A 18 1.76 1.56 -1.97
N ILE A 19 0.67 2.33 -1.84
CA ILE A 19 -0.25 2.20 -0.70
C ILE A 19 -0.92 0.82 -0.67
N ALA A 20 -1.33 0.30 -1.82
CA ALA A 20 -1.99 -1.00 -1.91
C ALA A 20 -1.06 -2.17 -1.55
N GLY A 21 0.21 -2.11 -1.97
CA GLY A 21 1.22 -3.11 -1.65
C GLY A 21 1.75 -3.00 -0.21
N ALA A 22 1.81 -1.79 0.35
CA ALA A 22 2.22 -1.58 1.74
C ALA A 22 1.18 -2.06 2.76
N TRP A 23 -0.11 -1.97 2.42
CA TRP A 23 -1.20 -2.35 3.32
C TRP A 23 -1.11 -3.77 3.89
N PRO A 24 -0.93 -4.85 3.09
CA PRO A 24 -0.78 -6.20 3.63
C PRO A 24 0.50 -6.37 4.45
N ILE A 25 1.54 -5.54 4.27
CA ILE A 25 2.77 -5.63 5.06
C ILE A 25 2.55 -5.10 6.49
N HIS A 26 1.66 -4.12 6.65
CA HIS A 26 1.38 -3.46 7.93
C HIS A 26 0.21 -4.07 8.73
N MET A 27 -0.33 -5.22 8.31
CA MET A 27 -1.43 -5.85 9.04
C MET A 27 -0.93 -6.54 10.32
N LYS A 28 -1.79 -6.60 11.34
CA LYS A 28 -1.48 -7.27 12.63
C LYS A 28 -1.38 -8.80 12.57
N PHE A 29 -1.60 -9.41 11.40
CA PHE A 29 -1.45 -10.85 11.20
C PHE A 29 -0.39 -11.11 10.14
N PRO A 30 0.22 -12.31 10.09
CA PRO A 30 1.29 -12.60 9.13
C PRO A 30 0.73 -12.56 7.70
N SER A 31 1.06 -11.50 6.97
CA SER A 31 0.65 -11.30 5.59
C SER A 31 1.77 -10.78 4.73
N PHE A 32 1.66 -11.04 3.44
CA PHE A 32 2.66 -10.69 2.44
C PHE A 32 1.98 -10.00 1.25
N ALA A 33 2.69 -9.03 0.66
CA ALA A 33 2.31 -8.46 -0.62
C ALA A 33 2.81 -9.37 -1.75
N LEU A 34 1.94 -10.21 -2.32
CA LEU A 34 2.28 -10.99 -3.51
C LEU A 34 2.11 -10.09 -4.75
N ILE A 35 3.20 -9.85 -5.47
CA ILE A 35 3.24 -8.93 -6.61
C ILE A 35 3.54 -9.72 -7.89
N GLY A 36 2.75 -9.49 -8.93
CA GLY A 36 2.91 -10.12 -10.24
C GLY A 36 3.10 -9.07 -11.34
N PRO A 37 4.29 -8.45 -11.44
CA PRO A 37 4.56 -7.45 -12.48
C PRO A 37 4.61 -8.12 -13.86
N ARG A 38 4.13 -7.41 -14.89
CA ARG A 38 4.17 -7.82 -16.30
C ARG A 38 5.43 -7.32 -17.01
N VAL A 39 6.03 -6.26 -16.50
CA VAL A 39 7.25 -5.63 -17.03
C VAL A 39 8.18 -5.26 -15.87
N VAL A 40 9.46 -5.05 -16.16
CA VAL A 40 10.50 -4.84 -15.12
C VAL A 40 10.26 -3.54 -14.37
N GLU A 41 9.76 -2.50 -15.04
CA GLU A 41 9.49 -1.19 -14.44
C GLU A 41 8.41 -1.26 -13.35
N GLU A 42 7.47 -2.21 -13.47
CA GLU A 42 6.47 -2.45 -12.44
C GLU A 42 7.09 -3.08 -11.18
N LEU A 43 8.17 -3.86 -11.33
CA LEU A 43 8.92 -4.38 -10.18
C LEU A 43 9.61 -3.24 -9.43
N ASP A 44 10.25 -2.31 -10.15
CA ASP A 44 10.90 -1.15 -9.54
C ASP A 44 9.89 -0.26 -8.79
N SER A 45 8.73 0.00 -9.39
CA SER A 45 7.66 0.72 -8.68
C SER A 45 7.19 -0.07 -7.45
N SER A 46 7.09 -1.39 -7.54
CA SER A 46 6.64 -2.27 -6.46
C SER A 46 7.61 -2.37 -5.28
N LEU A 47 8.92 -2.17 -5.51
CA LEU A 47 9.90 -2.13 -4.41
C LEU A 47 9.65 -0.95 -3.47
N LYS A 48 9.14 0.17 -3.99
CA LYS A 48 8.76 1.35 -3.18
C LYS A 48 7.65 1.05 -2.17
N ASN A 49 6.93 -0.06 -2.31
CA ASN A 49 5.92 -0.50 -1.35
C ASN A 49 6.54 -0.73 0.04
N LEU A 50 7.82 -1.11 0.09
CA LEU A 50 8.58 -1.35 1.31
C LEU A 50 8.97 -0.06 2.03
N GLU A 51 8.95 1.08 1.33
CA GLU A 51 9.30 2.40 1.87
C GLU A 51 8.07 3.16 2.40
N VAL A 52 6.87 2.67 2.12
CA VAL A 52 5.62 3.29 2.56
C VAL A 52 5.27 2.81 3.96
N GLU A 53 5.45 3.70 4.93
CA GLU A 53 4.99 3.49 6.31
C GLU A 53 3.49 3.80 6.44
N LEU A 54 2.73 2.86 7.00
CA LEU A 54 1.31 3.04 7.34
C LEU A 54 1.09 2.92 8.85
N THR A 55 0.48 3.96 9.43
CA THR A 55 0.04 3.92 10.83
C THR A 55 -1.11 2.94 11.03
N GLU A 56 -1.34 2.51 12.27
CA GLU A 56 -2.49 1.65 12.59
C GLU A 56 -3.82 2.29 12.17
N GLU A 57 -3.96 3.61 12.35
CA GLU A 57 -5.13 4.38 11.93
C GLU A 57 -5.32 4.34 10.41
N GLU A 58 -4.25 4.52 9.64
CA GLU A 58 -4.29 4.44 8.17
C GLU A 58 -4.63 3.01 7.69
N VAL A 59 -4.07 1.98 8.31
CA VAL A 59 -4.39 0.57 8.01
C VAL A 59 -5.86 0.29 8.28
N ASN A 60 -6.39 0.73 9.42
CA ASN A 60 -7.81 0.57 9.78
C ASN A 60 -8.74 1.37 8.86
N TRP A 61 -8.33 2.59 8.52
CA TRP A 61 -9.04 3.45 7.57
C TRP A 61 -9.08 2.81 6.18
N LEU A 62 -8.01 2.19 5.69
CA LEU A 62 -8.02 1.43 4.43
C LEU A 62 -8.94 0.20 4.52
N ASN A 63 -9.01 -0.44 5.69
CA ASN A 63 -9.84 -1.62 5.95
C ASN A 63 -11.35 -1.31 6.12
N LEU A 64 -11.74 -0.03 6.11
CA LEU A 64 -13.11 0.44 6.40
C LEU A 64 -13.57 0.14 7.83
N LYS A 65 -12.64 -0.11 8.75
CA LYS A 65 -12.95 -0.16 10.18
C LYS A 65 -13.20 1.27 10.69
N LYS A 66 -14.07 1.41 11.68
CA LYS A 66 -14.31 2.68 12.38
C LYS A 66 -13.14 2.96 13.32
#